data_AF-A0A0L6JXQ1-F1
#
_entry.id   AF-A0A0L6JXQ1-F1
#
_cell.length_a   1.000
_cell.length_b   1.000
_cell.length_c   1.000
_cell.angle_alpha   90.00
_cell.angle_beta   90.00
_cell.angle_gamma   90.00
#
_symmetry.space_group_name_H-M   'P 1'
#
loop_
_entity.id
_entity.type
_entity.pdbx_description
1 polymer ?
#
loop_
_entity_poly.entity_id
_entity_poly.type
_entity_poly.pdbx_seq_one_letter_code
_entity_poly.pdbx_strand_id
1 'polypeptide(L)'
;MLEALTYENMIRDLKARYEEQRKAIGILFARPTSKFVKDEILSSIEYYHHRSGSFVDFFLPGYGAYWYGAYEDEKVVCTINDVKWSFSNKMFCNFIEHIENISNWKYSGEAELLIIEYNIDRLDFSEAMLLCIDQALRDKAIVSSSNLFESVFHIFRNTASTHKASDMLALSSLKDCLTDRIKEALPFKFGETYDKTKHFCTQNLSK
;
A
#
# COMPACT_ATOMS: atom_id res chain seq x y z
N MET A 1 -0.85 -9.69 -0.74
CA MET A 1 -1.41 -8.88 -1.86
C MET A 1 -2.82 -9.38 -2.18
N LEU A 2 -3.80 -8.47 -2.20
CA LEU A 2 -5.23 -8.72 -2.35
C LEU A 2 -5.82 -7.83 -3.44
N GLU A 3 -6.84 -8.33 -4.11
CA GLU A 3 -7.59 -7.57 -5.10
C GLU A 3 -8.42 -6.48 -4.43
N ALA A 4 -8.58 -5.35 -5.12
CA ALA A 4 -9.39 -4.24 -4.62
C ALA A 4 -9.99 -3.48 -5.79
N LEU A 5 -10.85 -4.16 -6.53
CA LEU A 5 -11.43 -3.58 -7.74
C LEU A 5 -12.22 -2.29 -7.45
N THR A 6 -13.03 -2.29 -6.38
CA THR A 6 -13.69 -1.10 -5.85
C THR A 6 -13.41 -0.95 -4.36
N TYR A 7 -13.64 0.26 -3.85
CA TYR A 7 -13.57 0.54 -2.42
C TYR A 7 -14.55 -0.33 -1.63
N GLU A 8 -15.78 -0.51 -2.14
CA GLU A 8 -16.82 -1.30 -1.46
C GLU A 8 -16.44 -2.79 -1.39
N ASN A 9 -15.80 -3.34 -2.42
CA ASN A 9 -15.29 -4.70 -2.39
C ASN A 9 -14.18 -4.84 -1.35
N MET A 10 -13.23 -3.91 -1.30
CA MET A 10 -12.19 -3.88 -0.27
C MET A 10 -12.77 -3.82 1.14
N ILE A 11 -13.74 -2.92 1.38
CA ILE A 11 -14.39 -2.83 2.69
C ILE A 11 -15.13 -4.13 3.03
N ARG A 12 -15.83 -4.75 2.09
CA ARG A 12 -16.49 -6.05 2.31
C ARG A 12 -15.49 -7.12 2.72
N ASP A 13 -14.34 -7.19 2.05
CA ASP A 13 -13.29 -8.14 2.36
C ASP A 13 -12.66 -7.88 3.73
N LEU A 14 -12.44 -6.61 4.08
CA LEU A 14 -11.95 -6.21 5.40
C LEU A 14 -12.92 -6.61 6.51
N LYS A 15 -14.23 -6.37 6.32
CA LYS A 15 -15.27 -6.80 7.26
C LYS A 15 -15.26 -8.32 7.47
N ALA A 16 -15.18 -9.07 6.38
CA ALA A 16 -15.17 -10.53 6.44
C ALA A 16 -13.89 -11.10 7.09
N ARG A 17 -12.75 -10.40 6.99
CA ARG A 17 -11.45 -10.83 7.52
C ARG A 17 -11.22 -10.44 8.97
N TYR A 18 -11.67 -9.25 9.35
CA TYR A 18 -11.27 -8.61 10.61
C TYR A 18 -12.45 -8.32 11.54
N GLU A 19 -13.70 -8.48 11.08
CA GLU A 19 -14.89 -8.16 11.87
C GLU A 19 -14.75 -6.76 12.52
N GLU A 20 -14.77 -6.68 13.85
CA GLU A 20 -14.63 -5.45 14.63
C GLU A 20 -13.17 -5.10 15.04
N GLN A 21 -12.18 -5.87 14.58
CA GLN A 21 -10.78 -5.69 14.97
C GLN A 21 -10.12 -4.53 14.22
N ARG A 22 -9.31 -3.76 14.96
CA ARG A 22 -8.45 -2.71 14.40
C ARG A 22 -7.25 -3.31 13.70
N LYS A 23 -7.01 -2.91 12.45
CA LYS A 23 -5.92 -3.45 11.64
C LYS A 23 -5.28 -2.39 10.75
N ALA A 24 -3.97 -2.23 10.82
CA ALA A 24 -3.22 -1.51 9.80
C ALA A 24 -3.17 -2.32 8.49
N ILE A 25 -3.53 -1.68 7.39
CA ILE A 25 -3.52 -2.23 6.03
C ILE A 25 -2.73 -1.32 5.10
N GLY A 26 -2.28 -1.86 3.97
CA GLY A 26 -1.69 -1.09 2.88
C GLY A 26 -2.65 -0.99 1.69
N ILE A 27 -2.74 0.18 1.08
CA ILE A 27 -3.40 0.39 -0.21
C ILE A 27 -2.34 0.86 -1.20
N LEU A 28 -2.02 0.02 -2.18
CA LEU A 28 -0.94 0.28 -3.14
C LEU A 28 -1.53 0.79 -4.46
N PHE A 29 -1.52 2.10 -4.63
CA PHE A 29 -1.91 2.76 -5.86
C PHE A 29 -0.78 2.64 -6.88
N ALA A 30 -0.85 1.65 -7.76
CA ALA A 30 0.21 1.39 -8.73
C ALA A 30 -0.38 1.08 -10.12
N ARG A 31 -0.27 2.02 -11.06
CA ARG A 31 -0.79 1.81 -12.43
C ARG A 31 0.16 0.94 -13.25
N PRO A 32 -0.30 -0.18 -13.84
CA PRO A 32 0.56 -1.13 -14.56
C PRO A 32 1.13 -0.55 -15.87
N THR A 33 0.57 0.55 -16.36
CA THR A 33 1.06 1.29 -17.53
C THR A 33 2.30 2.13 -17.23
N SER A 34 2.60 2.42 -15.97
CA SER A 34 3.86 3.06 -15.58
C SER A 34 5.02 2.06 -15.73
N LYS A 35 6.10 2.50 -16.40
CA LYS A 35 7.32 1.70 -16.56
C LYS A 35 7.89 1.28 -15.20
N PHE A 36 7.94 2.21 -14.25
CA PHE A 36 8.42 1.94 -12.90
C PHE A 36 7.58 0.85 -12.22
N VAL A 37 6.26 0.99 -12.22
CA VAL A 37 5.36 -0.01 -11.62
C VAL A 37 5.56 -1.38 -12.27
N LYS A 38 5.60 -1.43 -13.60
CA LYS A 38 5.77 -2.69 -14.33
C LYS A 38 7.09 -3.40 -13.97
N ASP A 39 8.20 -2.66 -14.03
CA ASP A 39 9.55 -3.22 -13.94
C ASP A 39 9.98 -3.47 -12.48
N GLU A 40 9.52 -2.66 -11.52
CA GLU A 40 10.01 -2.66 -10.13
C GLU A 40 8.98 -3.15 -9.10
N ILE A 41 7.68 -3.07 -9.40
CA ILE A 41 6.62 -3.49 -8.47
C ILE A 41 5.98 -4.80 -8.94
N LEU A 42 5.46 -4.82 -10.17
CA LEU A 42 4.73 -5.97 -10.70
C LEU A 42 5.63 -7.17 -11.02
N SER A 43 6.88 -6.93 -11.42
CA SER A 43 7.89 -7.98 -11.57
C SER A 43 8.16 -8.76 -10.27
N SER A 44 7.89 -8.15 -9.12
CA SER A 44 8.12 -8.71 -7.78
C SER A 44 6.83 -9.00 -7.02
N ILE A 45 5.66 -8.89 -7.66
CA ILE A 45 4.37 -8.93 -6.93
C ILE A 45 4.07 -10.28 -6.31
N GLU A 46 4.48 -11.37 -6.96
CA GLU A 46 4.33 -12.73 -6.41
C GLU A 46 5.20 -12.93 -5.17
N TYR A 47 6.46 -12.45 -5.23
CA TYR A 47 7.31 -12.41 -4.06
C TYR A 47 6.66 -11.60 -2.94
N TYR A 48 6.17 -10.39 -3.23
CA TYR A 48 5.49 -9.55 -2.25
C TYR A 48 4.22 -10.21 -1.67
N HIS A 49 3.47 -10.95 -2.48
CA HIS A 49 2.30 -11.71 -2.04
C HIS A 49 2.66 -12.75 -0.98
N HIS A 50 3.69 -13.55 -1.22
CA HIS A 50 4.15 -14.53 -0.23
C HIS A 50 4.83 -13.88 0.97
N ARG A 51 5.58 -12.80 0.72
CA ARG A 51 6.40 -12.15 1.73
C ARG A 51 5.60 -11.34 2.74
N SER A 52 4.49 -10.72 2.32
CA SER A 52 3.55 -10.04 3.24
C SER A 52 2.90 -11.01 4.21
N GLY A 53 2.67 -12.27 3.78
CA GLY A 53 2.09 -13.33 4.60
C GLY A 53 0.76 -12.92 5.22
N SER A 54 0.51 -13.34 6.47
CA SER A 54 -0.64 -12.93 7.28
C SER A 54 -0.39 -11.67 8.13
N PHE A 55 0.78 -11.04 7.98
CA PHE A 55 1.18 -9.92 8.83
C PHE A 55 0.54 -8.60 8.39
N VAL A 56 0.32 -8.42 7.09
CA VAL A 56 -0.27 -7.21 6.52
C VAL A 56 -0.98 -7.52 5.21
N ASP A 57 -2.17 -6.96 5.07
CA ASP A 57 -2.92 -6.98 3.82
C ASP A 57 -2.60 -5.75 2.98
N PHE A 58 -2.19 -5.99 1.74
CA PHE A 58 -2.01 -4.96 0.73
C PHE A 58 -3.08 -5.10 -0.34
N PHE A 59 -3.93 -4.09 -0.45
CA PHE A 59 -4.99 -3.98 -1.45
C PHE A 59 -4.46 -3.24 -2.67
N LEU A 60 -4.77 -3.75 -3.86
CA LEU A 60 -4.37 -3.18 -5.13
C LEU A 60 -5.60 -2.63 -5.87
N PRO A 61 -5.89 -1.31 -5.76
CA PRO A 61 -6.98 -0.65 -6.47
C PRO A 61 -7.02 -0.98 -7.96
N GLY A 62 -8.18 -1.34 -8.48
CA GLY A 62 -8.36 -1.62 -9.90
C GLY A 62 -7.70 -2.91 -10.41
N TYR A 63 -7.12 -3.73 -9.54
CA TYR A 63 -6.64 -5.08 -9.85
C TYR A 63 -7.62 -6.15 -9.37
N GLY A 64 -7.58 -7.32 -10.01
CA GLY A 64 -8.30 -8.51 -9.58
C GLY A 64 -8.16 -9.70 -10.51
N ALA A 65 -8.68 -10.84 -10.08
CA ALA A 65 -8.60 -12.09 -10.81
C ALA A 65 -9.98 -12.58 -11.24
N TYR A 66 -10.01 -13.54 -12.18
CA TYR A 66 -11.23 -14.25 -12.57
C TYR A 66 -12.36 -13.35 -13.11
N TRP A 67 -12.03 -12.25 -13.77
CA TRP A 67 -13.03 -11.35 -14.34
C TRP A 67 -13.70 -11.90 -15.60
N TYR A 68 -13.01 -12.76 -16.36
CA TYR A 68 -13.54 -13.43 -17.56
C TYR A 68 -14.28 -12.48 -18.53
N GLY A 69 -13.77 -11.27 -18.77
CA GLY A 69 -14.41 -10.27 -19.63
C GLY A 69 -15.47 -9.42 -18.93
N ALA A 70 -15.54 -9.40 -17.60
CA ALA A 70 -16.50 -8.59 -16.84
C ALA A 70 -16.28 -7.08 -17.02
N TYR A 71 -15.09 -6.64 -17.43
CA TYR A 71 -14.78 -5.23 -17.65
C TYR A 71 -14.20 -4.99 -19.05
N GLU A 72 -14.74 -4.00 -19.76
CA GLU A 72 -14.38 -3.71 -21.16
C GLU A 72 -12.90 -3.33 -21.33
N ASP A 73 -12.30 -2.68 -20.33
CA ASP A 73 -10.91 -2.23 -20.36
C ASP A 73 -9.94 -3.15 -19.60
N GLU A 74 -10.38 -4.36 -19.24
CA GLU A 74 -9.53 -5.31 -18.52
C GLU A 74 -8.31 -5.74 -19.33
N LYS A 75 -7.16 -5.78 -18.68
CA LYS A 75 -5.92 -6.30 -19.26
C LYS A 75 -5.20 -7.14 -18.23
N VAL A 76 -4.79 -8.36 -18.62
CA VAL A 76 -3.90 -9.18 -17.80
C VAL A 76 -2.55 -8.47 -17.68
N VAL A 77 -2.11 -8.20 -16.45
CA VAL A 77 -0.91 -7.39 -16.16
C VAL A 77 0.12 -8.10 -15.30
N CYS A 78 -0.29 -9.10 -14.51
CA CYS A 78 0.62 -9.91 -13.71
C CYS A 78 0.00 -11.29 -13.41
N THR A 79 0.73 -12.11 -12.66
CA THR A 79 0.31 -13.42 -12.20
C THR A 79 0.71 -13.57 -10.74
N ILE A 80 -0.16 -14.15 -9.93
CA ILE A 80 0.08 -14.45 -8.51
C ILE A 80 -0.44 -15.88 -8.27
N ASN A 81 0.41 -16.79 -7.79
CA ASN A 81 0.07 -18.20 -7.59
C ASN A 81 -0.48 -18.86 -8.87
N ASP A 82 0.17 -18.61 -10.01
CA ASP A 82 -0.26 -19.04 -11.35
C ASP A 82 -1.65 -18.52 -11.80
N VAL A 83 -2.28 -17.65 -11.02
CA VAL A 83 -3.55 -17.00 -11.37
C VAL A 83 -3.27 -15.70 -12.11
N LYS A 84 -3.87 -15.53 -13.30
CA LYS A 84 -3.80 -14.29 -14.05
C LYS A 84 -4.58 -13.18 -13.36
N TRP A 85 -3.90 -12.07 -13.10
CA TRP A 85 -4.50 -10.87 -12.55
C TRP A 85 -4.63 -9.81 -13.64
N SER A 86 -5.83 -9.26 -13.73
CA SER A 86 -6.20 -8.20 -14.65
C SER A 86 -6.25 -6.85 -13.94
N PHE A 87 -6.18 -5.80 -14.75
CA PHE A 87 -6.32 -4.42 -14.32
C PHE A 87 -7.32 -3.67 -15.19
N SER A 88 -8.12 -2.79 -14.58
CA SER A 88 -9.02 -1.85 -15.25
C SER A 88 -8.68 -0.42 -14.82
N ASN A 89 -8.42 0.45 -15.80
CA ASN A 89 -8.19 1.88 -15.54
C ASN A 89 -9.47 2.54 -15.00
N LYS A 90 -10.63 2.18 -15.56
CA LYS A 90 -11.92 2.72 -15.11
C LYS A 90 -12.12 2.44 -13.62
N MET A 91 -11.90 1.21 -13.20
CA MET A 91 -12.09 0.81 -11.80
C MET A 91 -11.03 1.42 -10.87
N PHE A 92 -9.79 1.55 -11.34
CA PHE A 92 -8.75 2.28 -10.63
C PHE A 92 -9.12 3.74 -10.37
N CYS A 93 -9.60 4.46 -11.41
CA CYS A 93 -10.06 5.85 -11.27
C CYS A 93 -11.24 5.96 -10.31
N ASN A 94 -12.25 5.08 -10.44
CA ASN A 94 -13.39 5.06 -9.53
C ASN A 94 -12.95 4.86 -8.07
N PHE A 95 -11.97 3.98 -7.83
CA PHE A 95 -11.43 3.76 -6.49
C PHE A 95 -10.74 5.02 -5.94
N ILE A 96 -9.90 5.68 -6.75
CA ILE A 96 -9.25 6.94 -6.38
C ILE A 96 -10.31 7.99 -6.04
N GLU A 97 -11.28 8.22 -6.93
CA GLU A 97 -12.35 9.19 -6.72
C GLU A 97 -13.10 8.92 -5.42
N HIS A 98 -13.35 7.65 -5.09
CA HIS A 98 -13.97 7.27 -3.81
C HIS A 98 -13.10 7.70 -2.62
N ILE A 99 -11.82 7.34 -2.59
CA ILE A 99 -10.92 7.72 -1.49
C ILE A 99 -10.78 9.23 -1.38
N GLU A 100 -10.64 9.94 -2.51
CA GLU A 100 -10.57 11.39 -2.55
C GLU A 100 -11.87 12.08 -2.09
N ASN A 101 -13.02 11.40 -2.17
CA ASN A 101 -14.30 11.89 -1.71
C ASN A 101 -14.46 11.75 -0.19
N ILE A 102 -13.89 10.72 0.42
CA ILE A 102 -14.00 10.46 1.87
C ILE A 102 -12.78 10.92 2.68
N SER A 103 -11.73 11.41 2.03
CA SER A 103 -10.49 11.87 2.65
C SER A 103 -9.91 13.09 1.95
N ASN A 104 -8.98 13.78 2.60
CA ASN A 104 -8.18 14.86 2.04
C ASN A 104 -6.99 14.36 1.21
N TRP A 105 -6.78 13.04 1.12
CA TRP A 105 -5.77 12.48 0.22
C TRP A 105 -6.11 12.82 -1.23
N LYS A 106 -5.08 13.11 -2.02
CA LYS A 106 -5.15 13.36 -3.46
C LYS A 106 -4.13 12.52 -4.18
N TYR A 107 -4.57 11.79 -5.20
CA TYR A 107 -3.69 10.93 -5.97
C TYR A 107 -2.68 11.77 -6.76
N SER A 108 -1.38 11.54 -6.57
CA SER A 108 -0.35 12.33 -7.28
C SER A 108 -0.20 11.97 -8.75
N GLY A 109 -0.77 10.84 -9.18
CA GLY A 109 -0.52 10.27 -10.51
C GLY A 109 0.64 9.27 -10.56
N GLU A 110 1.36 9.06 -9.45
CA GLU A 110 2.52 8.16 -9.36
C GLU A 110 2.23 6.93 -8.49
N ALA A 111 3.20 6.04 -8.29
CA ALA A 111 2.99 4.92 -7.38
C ALA A 111 3.08 5.39 -5.92
N GLU A 112 2.01 5.13 -5.18
CA GLU A 112 1.86 5.53 -3.78
C GLU A 112 1.39 4.35 -2.95
N LEU A 113 1.98 4.19 -1.77
CA LEU A 113 1.49 3.28 -0.75
C LEU A 113 0.88 4.10 0.39
N LEU A 114 -0.41 3.90 0.63
CA LEU A 114 -1.09 4.44 1.80
C LEU A 114 -1.18 3.32 2.85
N ILE A 115 -0.53 3.50 4.00
CA ILE A 115 -0.74 2.64 5.16
C ILE A 115 -1.75 3.33 6.05
N ILE A 116 -2.87 2.65 6.30
CA ILE A 116 -4.02 3.21 6.99
C ILE A 116 -4.61 2.20 7.96
N GLU A 117 -5.23 2.68 9.01
CA GLU A 117 -5.92 1.80 9.94
C GLU A 117 -7.36 1.55 9.48
N TYR A 118 -7.80 0.31 9.57
CA TYR A 118 -9.19 -0.10 9.44
C TYR A 118 -9.76 -0.29 10.85
N ASN A 119 -10.92 0.30 11.12
CA ASN A 119 -11.60 0.25 12.42
C ASN A 119 -13.12 0.35 12.21
N ILE A 120 -13.89 -0.61 12.75
CA ILE A 120 -15.36 -0.66 12.73
C ILE A 120 -15.90 -0.24 11.35
N ASP A 121 -15.71 -1.12 10.35
CA ASP A 121 -16.31 -0.98 9.02
C ASP A 121 -15.83 0.18 8.15
N ARG A 122 -14.80 0.93 8.58
CA ARG A 122 -14.27 2.09 7.84
C ARG A 122 -12.76 2.21 7.96
N LEU A 123 -12.18 2.96 7.03
CA LEU A 123 -10.79 3.43 7.14
C LEU A 123 -10.72 4.67 8.04
N ASP A 124 -9.73 4.70 8.91
CA ASP A 124 -9.40 5.83 9.76
C ASP A 124 -8.27 6.65 9.11
N PHE A 125 -8.65 7.78 8.53
CA PHE A 125 -7.73 8.69 7.84
C PHE A 125 -7.02 9.67 8.79
N SER A 126 -7.30 9.64 10.10
CA SER A 126 -6.76 10.62 11.05
C SER A 126 -5.24 10.49 11.25
N GLU A 127 -4.69 9.30 11.08
CA GLU A 127 -3.26 9.01 11.20
C GLU A 127 -2.74 8.15 10.04
N ALA A 128 -3.06 8.51 8.79
CA ALA A 128 -2.57 7.76 7.63
C ALA A 128 -1.09 8.05 7.34
N MET A 129 -0.33 7.03 6.93
CA MET A 129 1.04 7.17 6.45
C MET A 129 1.07 7.04 4.92
N LEU A 130 1.57 8.07 4.24
CA LEU A 130 1.72 8.11 2.78
C LEU A 130 3.19 7.91 2.40
N LEU A 131 3.43 6.99 1.46
CA LEU A 131 4.74 6.70 0.90
C LEU A 131 4.70 6.95 -0.61
N CYS A 132 5.33 8.03 -1.07
CA CYS A 132 5.41 8.39 -2.50
C CYS A 132 6.60 7.67 -3.15
N ILE A 133 6.38 6.45 -3.67
CA ILE A 133 7.45 5.50 -4.00
C ILE A 133 8.29 5.98 -5.19
N ASP A 134 7.66 6.40 -6.30
CA ASP A 134 8.37 6.93 -7.48
C ASP A 134 9.24 8.13 -7.10
N GLN A 135 8.69 9.08 -6.33
CA GLN A 135 9.39 10.27 -5.89
C GLN A 135 10.56 9.92 -4.99
N ALA A 136 10.35 9.02 -4.03
CA ALA A 136 11.41 8.57 -3.13
C ALA A 136 12.57 7.90 -3.88
N LEU A 137 12.29 7.15 -4.94
CA LEU A 137 13.35 6.55 -5.76
C LEU A 137 14.10 7.62 -6.57
N ARG A 138 13.38 8.53 -7.24
CA ARG A 138 13.99 9.61 -8.02
C ARG A 138 14.86 10.53 -7.18
N ASP A 139 14.40 10.86 -5.97
CA ASP A 139 15.11 11.71 -5.01
C ASP A 139 16.20 10.93 -4.24
N LYS A 140 16.41 9.65 -4.58
CA LYS A 140 17.39 8.74 -3.94
C LYS A 140 17.18 8.67 -2.42
N ALA A 141 15.94 8.75 -1.98
CA ALA A 141 15.52 8.50 -0.61
C ALA A 141 15.36 7.00 -0.33
N ILE A 142 15.15 6.18 -1.36
CA ILE A 142 15.25 4.72 -1.28
C ILE A 142 16.17 4.21 -2.38
N VAL A 143 16.78 3.05 -2.16
CA VAL A 143 17.69 2.41 -3.12
C VAL A 143 16.90 1.67 -4.20
N SER A 144 15.80 1.01 -3.82
CA SER A 144 14.87 0.32 -4.72
C SER A 144 13.49 0.17 -4.08
N SER A 145 12.47 -0.13 -4.89
CA SER A 145 11.13 -0.50 -4.40
C SER A 145 11.19 -1.75 -3.51
N SER A 146 11.98 -2.75 -3.89
CA SER A 146 12.10 -4.01 -3.15
C SER A 146 12.67 -3.80 -1.75
N ASN A 147 13.67 -2.92 -1.59
CA ASN A 147 14.22 -2.60 -0.27
C ASN A 147 13.19 -1.87 0.62
N LEU A 148 12.37 -0.99 0.03
CA LEU A 148 11.27 -0.35 0.73
C LEU A 148 10.25 -1.40 1.20
N PHE A 149 9.76 -2.25 0.29
CA PHE A 149 8.76 -3.27 0.63
C PHE A 149 9.30 -4.27 1.67
N GLU A 150 10.55 -4.72 1.58
CA GLU A 150 11.16 -5.55 2.62
C GLU A 150 11.18 -4.86 3.98
N SER A 151 11.53 -3.57 4.03
CA SER A 151 11.51 -2.79 5.27
C SER A 151 10.10 -2.74 5.87
N VAL A 152 9.09 -2.51 5.03
CA VAL A 152 7.68 -2.52 5.44
C VAL A 152 7.29 -3.90 5.99
N PHE A 153 7.55 -4.99 5.25
CA PHE A 153 7.18 -6.34 5.68
C PHE A 153 7.88 -6.74 6.99
N HIS A 154 9.14 -6.36 7.17
CA HIS A 154 9.87 -6.61 8.42
C HIS A 154 9.21 -5.92 9.61
N ILE A 155 8.77 -4.68 9.45
CA ILE A 155 8.15 -3.94 10.55
C ILE A 155 6.81 -4.56 10.91
N PHE A 156 5.93 -4.82 9.94
CA PHE A 156 4.66 -5.50 10.20
C PHE A 156 4.84 -6.87 10.86
N ARG A 157 5.82 -7.66 10.40
CA ARG A 157 6.12 -8.97 10.99
C ARG A 157 6.63 -8.84 12.43
N ASN A 158 7.53 -7.91 12.70
CA ASN A 158 8.08 -7.70 14.03
C ASN A 158 6.99 -7.25 15.00
N THR A 159 6.19 -6.26 14.63
CA THR A 159 5.05 -5.79 15.43
C THR A 159 4.06 -6.92 15.69
N ALA A 160 3.72 -7.73 14.68
CA ALA A 160 2.84 -8.89 14.86
C ALA A 160 3.42 -9.96 15.81
N SER A 161 4.75 -10.06 15.93
CA SER A 161 5.42 -11.03 16.81
C SER A 161 5.62 -10.53 18.25
N THR A 162 5.78 -9.22 18.45
CA THR A 162 6.00 -8.61 19.78
C THR A 162 4.69 -8.38 20.53
N HIS A 163 3.60 -8.09 19.80
CA HIS A 163 2.26 -8.00 20.36
C HIS A 163 1.62 -9.39 20.28
N LYS A 164 1.15 -9.95 21.41
CA LYS A 164 0.40 -11.21 21.41
C LYS A 164 -0.74 -11.08 20.40
N ALA A 165 -0.76 -11.96 19.40
CA ALA A 165 -1.38 -11.81 18.09
C ALA A 165 -2.93 -11.71 18.03
N SER A 166 -3.61 -11.18 19.04
CA SER A 166 -5.06 -10.91 18.96
C SER A 166 -5.40 -9.43 18.84
N ASP A 167 -4.61 -8.53 19.43
CA ASP A 167 -5.03 -7.14 19.58
C ASP A 167 -3.99 -6.16 19.02
N MET A 168 -4.38 -5.55 17.91
CA MET A 168 -3.98 -4.22 17.48
C MET A 168 -2.56 -4.08 16.88
N LEU A 169 -2.45 -4.33 15.57
CA LEU A 169 -1.43 -3.68 14.75
C LEU A 169 -1.84 -2.20 14.58
N ALA A 170 -1.64 -1.42 15.64
CA ALA A 170 -1.91 0.01 15.63
C ALA A 170 -0.93 0.72 14.68
N LEU A 171 -1.45 1.64 13.88
CA LEU A 171 -0.64 2.38 12.92
C LEU A 171 0.40 3.28 13.61
N SER A 172 0.07 3.80 14.79
CA SER A 172 0.99 4.57 15.62
C SER A 172 2.28 3.81 15.96
N SER A 173 2.18 2.52 16.31
CA SER A 173 3.34 1.68 16.60
C SER A 173 4.21 1.40 15.36
N LEU A 174 3.59 1.30 14.19
CA LEU A 174 4.30 1.03 12.93
C LEU A 174 5.01 2.29 12.41
N LYS A 175 4.41 3.46 12.61
CA LYS A 175 4.89 4.75 12.11
C LYS A 175 6.32 5.04 12.54
N ASP A 176 6.60 4.98 13.83
CA ASP A 176 7.93 5.36 14.35
C ASP A 176 8.99 4.40 13.83
N CYS A 177 8.69 3.09 13.83
CA CYS A 177 9.56 2.06 13.28
C CYS A 177 9.82 2.21 11.77
N LEU A 178 8.78 2.53 10.99
CA LEU A 178 8.90 2.78 9.54
C LEU A 178 9.74 4.01 9.28
N THR A 179 9.45 5.09 9.98
CA THR A 179 10.17 6.35 9.86
C THR A 179 11.64 6.17 10.20
N ASP A 180 11.96 5.45 11.26
CA ASP A 180 13.34 5.22 11.68
C ASP A 180 14.08 4.25 10.73
N ARG A 181 13.44 3.16 10.27
CA ARG A 181 14.06 2.29 9.26
C ARG A 181 14.30 3.01 7.94
N ILE A 182 13.36 3.85 7.50
CA ILE A 182 13.55 4.66 6.31
C ILE A 182 14.74 5.60 6.52
N LYS A 183 14.85 6.27 7.68
CA LYS A 183 16.01 7.10 8.01
C LYS A 183 17.32 6.31 8.00
N GLU A 184 17.34 5.08 8.51
CA GLU A 184 18.53 4.20 8.54
C GLU A 184 18.92 3.68 7.15
N ALA A 185 17.94 3.43 6.28
CA ALA A 185 18.17 3.00 4.90
C ALA A 185 18.67 4.13 3.99
N LEU A 186 18.63 5.38 4.46
CA LEU A 186 19.19 6.50 3.73
C LEU A 186 20.71 6.41 3.69
N PRO A 187 21.33 6.49 2.50
CA PRO A 187 22.77 6.71 2.44
C PRO A 187 23.05 8.08 3.06
N PHE A 188 23.65 8.10 4.25
CA PHE A 188 24.22 9.31 4.84
C PHE A 188 25.25 9.88 3.85
N LYS A 189 24.82 10.84 3.02
CA LYS A 189 25.72 11.69 2.25
C LYS A 189 25.39 13.15 2.55
N PHE A 190 26.37 13.76 3.21
CA PHE A 190 26.55 15.16 3.54
C PHE A 190 25.97 16.16 2.55
N GLY A 191 25.41 17.25 3.09
CA GLY A 191 25.54 18.58 2.48
C GLY A 191 24.25 19.34 2.21
N GLU A 192 23.11 18.67 2.10
CA GLU A 192 21.82 19.35 1.89
C GLU A 192 20.80 18.85 2.90
N THR A 193 20.23 19.78 3.65
CA THR A 193 19.10 19.59 4.56
C THR A 193 17.85 19.28 3.75
N TYR A 194 17.88 18.20 2.97
CA TYR A 194 16.73 17.74 2.21
C TYR A 194 15.81 17.04 3.19
N ASP A 195 14.65 17.62 3.45
CA ASP A 195 13.64 17.02 4.30
C ASP A 195 13.01 15.82 3.58
N LYS A 196 13.74 14.70 3.56
CA LYS A 196 13.35 13.44 2.93
C LYS A 196 12.15 12.79 3.62
N THR A 197 11.72 13.30 4.78
CA THR A 197 10.45 12.92 5.42
C THR A 197 9.25 13.35 4.57
N LYS A 198 9.42 14.29 3.63
CA LYS A 198 8.36 14.71 2.71
C LYS A 198 7.75 13.56 1.87
N HIS A 199 8.51 12.48 1.63
CA HIS A 199 8.03 11.32 0.87
C HIS A 199 7.37 10.25 1.73
N PHE A 200 7.55 10.35 3.05
CA PHE A 200 7.16 9.37 4.05
C PHE A 200 6.54 10.12 5.22
N CYS A 201 5.34 10.64 5.02
CA CYS A 201 4.69 11.49 5.99
C CYS A 201 3.48 10.79 6.62
N THR A 202 3.36 10.93 7.94
CA THR A 202 2.07 10.71 8.60
C THR A 202 1.31 12.02 8.59
N GLN A 203 0.06 11.94 8.16
CA GLN A 203 -0.79 13.10 7.99
C GLN A 203 -2.22 12.75 8.35
N ASN A 204 -2.92 13.74 8.90
CA ASN A 204 -4.35 13.66 9.06
C ASN A 204 -5.01 13.95 7.71
N LEU A 205 -5.58 12.91 7.13
CA LEU A 205 -6.29 12.92 5.87
C LEU A 205 -7.82 12.86 6.08
N SER A 206 -8.31 12.97 7.31
CA SER A 206 -9.75 12.98 7.59
C SER A 206 -10.41 14.25 7.04
N LYS A 207 -11.62 14.10 6.50
CA LYS A 207 -12.51 15.20 6.15
C LYS A 207 -13.42 15.61 7.30
#